data_AF-A0A7C5IXD3-F1
#
_entry.id   AF-A0A7C5IXD3-F1
#
_cell.length_a   1.000
_cell.length_b   1.000
_cell.length_c   1.000
_cell.angle_alpha   90.00
_cell.angle_beta   90.00
_cell.angle_gamma   90.00
#
_symmetry.space_group_name_H-M   'P 1'
#
loop_
_entity.id
_entity.type
_entity.pdbx_description
1 polymer ?
#
loop_
_entity_poly.entity_id
_entity_poly.type
_entity_poly.pdbx_seq_one_letter_code
_entity_poly.pdbx_strand_id
1 'polypeptide(L)'
;METVEAKCPKCGKTYHLRSKKDSIICDCWQICPICGEEMTPYTPETAPKTYGLEGLREMKVLMVCTRHHPHFYGTQKPVEVQADA
;
A
#
# COMPACT_ATOMS: atom_id res chain seq x y z
N MET A 1 -27.46 -5.46 14.48
CA MET A 1 -26.33 -5.78 13.59
C MET A 1 -25.08 -5.53 14.38
N GLU A 2 -24.43 -6.58 14.85
CA GLU A 2 -23.15 -6.48 15.56
C GLU A 2 -22.06 -6.23 14.50
N THR A 3 -21.42 -5.07 14.54
CA THR A 3 -20.25 -4.79 13.70
C THR A 3 -19.00 -5.14 14.49
N VAL A 4 -18.03 -5.75 13.83
CA VAL A 4 -16.75 -6.12 14.44
C VAL A 4 -15.71 -5.08 14.07
N GLU A 5 -14.98 -4.61 15.06
CA GLU A 5 -13.90 -3.64 14.86
C GLU A 5 -12.62 -4.37 14.40
N ALA A 6 -12.05 -3.91 13.30
CA ALA A 6 -10.83 -4.45 12.73
C ALA A 6 -9.82 -3.32 12.54
N LYS A 7 -8.61 -3.45 13.08
CA LYS A 7 -7.60 -2.39 13.04
C LYS A 7 -6.49 -2.74 12.05
N CYS A 8 -6.16 -1.83 11.14
CA CYS A 8 -5.04 -2.03 10.24
C CYS A 8 -3.72 -2.06 11.02
N PRO A 9 -2.90 -3.12 10.89
CA PRO A 9 -1.63 -3.22 11.59
C PRO A 9 -0.55 -2.26 11.05
N LYS A 10 -0.79 -1.61 9.90
CA LYS A 10 0.17 -0.69 9.28
C LYS A 10 -0.10 0.78 9.62
N CYS A 11 -1.34 1.25 9.45
CA CYS A 11 -1.68 2.65 9.69
C CYS A 11 -2.51 2.88 10.96
N GLY A 12 -3.05 1.82 11.57
CA GLY A 12 -3.91 1.92 12.74
C GLY A 12 -5.34 2.40 12.46
N LYS A 13 -5.75 2.54 11.20
CA LYS A 13 -7.17 2.82 10.84
C LYS A 13 -8.07 1.70 11.37
N THR A 14 -9.18 2.08 12.01
CA THR A 14 -10.22 1.15 12.45
C THR A 14 -11.30 1.04 11.37
N TYR A 15 -11.65 -0.20 11.03
CA TYR A 15 -12.70 -0.55 10.09
C TYR A 15 -13.79 -1.30 10.85
N HIS A 16 -15.05 -1.08 10.46
CA HIS A 16 -16.21 -1.74 11.06
C HIS A 16 -16.75 -2.75 10.04
N LEU A 17 -16.50 -4.03 10.31
CA LEU A 17 -16.91 -5.13 9.45
C LEU A 17 -18.26 -5.69 9.91
N ARG A 18 -19.02 -6.30 8.98
CA ARG A 18 -20.32 -6.90 9.32
C ARG A 18 -20.17 -8.27 9.97
N SER A 19 -19.12 -9.02 9.64
CA SER A 19 -18.82 -10.33 10.22
C SER A 19 -17.31 -10.50 10.47
N LYS A 20 -16.96 -11.42 11.38
CA LYS A 20 -15.55 -11.82 11.60
C LYS A 20 -14.86 -12.45 10.39
N LYS A 21 -15.66 -12.94 9.42
CA LYS A 21 -15.18 -13.53 8.16
C LYS A 21 -15.00 -12.51 7.04
N ASP A 22 -15.47 -11.27 7.23
CA ASP A 22 -15.23 -10.22 6.25
C ASP A 22 -13.77 -9.78 6.34
N SER A 23 -13.20 -9.44 5.19
CA SER A 23 -11.88 -8.85 5.06
C SER A 23 -11.98 -7.56 4.28
N ILE A 24 -11.33 -6.50 4.73
CA ILE A 24 -11.26 -5.22 4.02
C ILE A 24 -9.82 -4.90 3.66
N ILE A 25 -9.60 -4.42 2.44
CA ILE A 25 -8.28 -3.98 2.01
C ILE A 25 -8.09 -2.54 2.47
N CYS A 26 -7.12 -2.34 3.36
CA CYS A 26 -6.73 -1.00 3.77
C CYS A 26 -6.00 -0.29 2.62
N ASP A 27 -6.36 0.96 2.40
CA ASP A 27 -5.85 1.90 1.40
C ASP A 27 -4.58 2.64 1.86
N CYS A 28 -4.01 2.33 3.03
CA CYS A 28 -2.84 3.04 3.56
C CYS A 28 -1.62 2.97 2.65
N TRP A 29 -1.50 1.92 1.84
CA TRP A 29 -0.44 1.76 0.87
C TRP A 29 -0.52 2.76 -0.30
N GLN A 30 -1.68 3.43 -0.47
CA GLN A 30 -1.88 4.51 -1.45
C GLN A 30 -1.62 5.88 -0.85
N ILE A 31 -1.40 6.00 0.46
CA ILE A 31 -1.19 7.28 1.13
C ILE A 31 0.28 7.46 1.48
N CYS A 32 0.83 8.62 1.14
CA CYS A 32 2.21 8.97 1.45
C CYS A 32 2.38 9.09 2.98
N PRO A 33 3.28 8.31 3.63
CA PRO A 33 3.51 8.42 5.07
C PRO A 33 4.23 9.72 5.47
N ILE A 34 4.72 10.51 4.51
CA ILE A 34 5.45 11.76 4.76
C ILE A 34 4.49 12.97 4.77
N CYS A 35 3.63 13.11 3.77
CA CYS A 35 2.69 14.24 3.67
C CYS A 35 1.22 13.88 3.91
N GLY A 36 0.87 12.60 3.96
CA GLY A 36 -0.51 12.15 4.06
C GLY A 36 -1.34 12.30 2.77
N GLU A 37 -0.72 12.65 1.65
CA GLU A 37 -1.41 12.80 0.36
C GLU A 37 -1.48 11.47 -0.40
N GLU A 38 -2.49 11.33 -1.26
CA GLU A 38 -2.63 10.16 -2.12
C GLU A 38 -1.47 10.11 -3.12
N MET A 39 -0.81 8.96 -3.15
CA MET A 39 0.27 8.65 -4.07
C MET A 39 -0.29 8.25 -5.43
N THR A 40 0.51 8.41 -6.48
CA THR A 40 0.14 7.92 -7.80
C THR A 40 0.73 6.53 -8.04
N PRO A 41 0.05 5.65 -8.79
CA PRO A 41 0.62 4.38 -9.20
C PRO A 41 1.92 4.60 -9.96
N TYR A 42 2.98 3.92 -9.53
CA TYR A 42 4.25 3.97 -10.24
C TYR A 42 4.22 2.96 -11.38
N THR A 43 4.03 3.45 -12.59
CA THR A 43 4.22 2.66 -13.80
C THR A 43 5.63 2.95 -14.30
N PRO A 44 6.62 2.05 -14.09
CA PRO A 44 7.88 2.19 -14.81
C PRO A 44 7.54 2.12 -16.29
N GLU A 45 7.84 3.17 -17.05
CA GLU A 45 7.65 3.16 -18.50
C GLU A 45 8.30 1.90 -19.04
N THR A 46 7.48 0.99 -19.55
CA THR A 46 7.90 -0.27 -20.13
C THR A 46 8.66 0.01 -21.42
N ALA A 47 9.93 0.38 -21.30
CA ALA A 47 10.91 0.18 -22.34
C ALA A 47 11.44 -1.26 -22.19
N PRO A 48 11.10 -2.20 -23.09
CA PRO A 48 11.66 -3.55 -23.05
C PRO A 48 13.10 -3.53 -23.58
N LYS A 49 14.04 -2.94 -22.83
CA LYS A 49 15.49 -3.02 -23.07
C LYS A 49 16.13 -2.78 -21.70
N THR A 50 16.69 -3.76 -21.00
CA THR A 50 17.65 -4.76 -21.43
C THR A 50 17.70 -5.87 -20.39
N TYR A 51 17.63 -7.12 -20.84
CA TYR A 51 18.06 -8.28 -20.06
C TYR A 51 19.54 -8.12 -19.67
N GLY A 52 19.86 -8.49 -18.43
CA GLY A 52 21.23 -8.72 -17.98
C GLY A 52 21.79 -7.58 -17.14
N LEU A 53 21.71 -7.72 -15.82
CA LEU A 53 22.83 -7.58 -14.90
C LEU A 53 22.31 -7.92 -13.48
N GLU A 54 23.01 -8.87 -12.88
CA GLU A 54 22.78 -9.42 -11.56
C GLU A 54 22.63 -8.33 -10.48
N GLY A 55 21.68 -8.51 -9.54
CA GLY A 55 21.71 -7.80 -8.25
C GLY A 55 20.72 -6.65 -8.05
N LEU A 56 19.92 -6.25 -9.05
CA LEU A 56 18.83 -5.31 -8.83
C LEU A 56 17.66 -6.05 -8.16
N ARG A 57 17.67 -6.06 -6.83
CA ARG A 57 16.46 -6.32 -6.03
C ARG A 57 15.32 -5.57 -6.68
N GLU A 58 14.36 -6.30 -7.25
CA GLU A 58 13.13 -5.76 -7.81
C GLU A 58 12.44 -4.94 -6.72
N MET A 59 12.81 -3.67 -6.57
CA MET A 59 12.02 -2.71 -5.83
C MET A 59 10.77 -2.52 -6.70
N LYS A 60 9.78 -3.40 -6.49
CA LYS A 60 8.42 -3.26 -7.00
C LYS A 60 7.82 -2.06 -6.29
N VAL A 61 8.26 -0.88 -6.69
CA VAL A 61 7.62 0.38 -6.36
C VAL A 61 6.23 0.29 -6.97
N LEU A 62 5.23 0.35 -6.10
CA LEU A 62 3.82 0.29 -6.49
C LEU A 62 3.23 1.70 -6.59
N MET A 63 3.66 2.60 -5.70
CA MET A 63 3.15 3.95 -5.58
C MET A 63 4.31 4.94 -5.46
N VAL A 64 4.12 6.17 -5.94
CA VAL A 64 5.11 7.24 -5.83
C VAL A 64 4.43 8.53 -5.37
N CYS A 65 5.10 9.27 -4.48
CA CYS A 65 4.73 10.62 -4.11
C CYS A 65 5.75 11.60 -4.70
N THR A 66 5.33 12.37 -5.70
CA THR A 66 6.17 13.37 -6.38
C THR A 66 6.21 14.72 -5.66
N ARG A 67 5.48 14.88 -4.56
CA ARG A 67 5.44 16.10 -3.74
C ARG A 67 6.72 16.37 -2.95
N HIS A 68 7.55 15.34 -2.75
CA HIS A 68 8.80 15.43 -2.00
C HIS A 68 10.01 15.38 -2.93
N HIS A 69 11.08 16.04 -2.53
CA HIS A 69 12.40 15.94 -3.15
C HIS A 69 13.40 15.51 -2.06
N PRO A 70 13.90 14.27 -2.06
CA PRO A 70 13.64 13.21 -3.06
C PRO A 70 12.20 12.67 -3.02
N HIS A 71 11.70 12.19 -4.16
CA HIS A 71 10.38 11.56 -4.26
C HIS A 71 10.28 10.36 -3.31
N PHE A 72 9.11 10.13 -2.73
CA PHE A 72 8.87 8.96 -1.91
C PHE A 72 8.35 7.81 -2.77
N TYR A 73 8.98 6.65 -2.67
CA TYR A 73 8.61 5.45 -3.41
C TYR A 73 8.03 4.41 -2.46
N GLY A 74 6.72 4.17 -2.56
CA GLY A 74 5.99 3.17 -1.80
C GLY A 74 6.13 1.79 -2.43
N THR A 75 6.74 0.85 -1.70
CA THR A 75 6.82 -0.58 -2.05
C THR A 75 5.81 -1.43 -1.26
N GLN A 76 4.96 -0.78 -0.47
CA GLN A 76 3.98 -1.44 0.39
C GLN A 76 2.84 -2.02 -0.44
N LYS A 77 2.54 -3.31 -0.23
CA LYS A 77 1.38 -3.98 -0.84
C LYS A 77 0.09 -3.63 -0.09
N PRO A 78 -1.08 -3.79 -0.74
CA PRO A 78 -2.36 -3.69 -0.07
C PRO A 78 -2.41 -4.58 1.17
N VAL A 79 -2.89 -4.02 2.28
CA VAL A 79 -2.95 -4.71 3.57
C VAL A 79 -4.36 -5.21 3.75
N GLU A 80 -4.52 -6.53 3.78
CA GLU A 80 -5.79 -7.12 4.18
C GLU A 80 -5.97 -6.99 5.69
N VAL A 81 -7.09 -6.40 6.10
CA VAL A 81 -7.48 -6.22 7.48
C VAL A 81 -8.64 -7.15 7.74
N GLN A 82 -8.45 -8.04 8.71
CA GLN A 82 -9.46 -8.98 9.20
C GLN A 82 -9.81 -8.60 10.64
N ALA A 83 -11.05 -8.86 11.04
CA ALA A 83 -11.47 -8.71 12.42
C ALA A 83 -10.74 -9.72 13.31
N ASP A 84 -10.19 -9.24 14.43
CA ASP A 84 -9.59 -10.11 15.44
C ASP A 84 -10.73 -10.90 16.13
N ALA A 85 -10.61 -12.23 16.16
CA ALA A 85 -11.68 -13.13 16.55
C ALA A 85 -11.77 -13.34 18.06
#